data_AF-A0A0J8U9J8-F1
#
_entry.id   AF-A0A0J8U9J8-F1
#
_cell.length_a   1.000
_cell.length_b   1.000
_cell.length_c   1.000
_cell.angle_alpha   90.00
_cell.angle_beta   90.00
_cell.angle_gamma   90.00
#
_symmetry.space_group_name_H-M   'P 1'
#
loop_
_entity.id
_entity.type
_entity.pdbx_description
1 polymer ?
#
loop_
_entity_poly.entity_id
_entity_poly.type
_entity_poly.pdbx_seq_one_letter_code
_entity_poly.pdbx_strand_id
1 'polypeptide(L)' 'MTNLIYTLIVDERGQHTAEFNDSQSLADDVVSRVSQFSSTEVTAAELAGDIDSGFTTIDLRARNPHIAVTVRSA' A
#
# COMPACT_ATOMS: atom_id res chain seq x y z
N MET A 1 -1.55 12.79 -16.55
CA MET A 1 -1.54 11.54 -15.77
C MET A 1 -0.98 11.92 -14.42
N THR A 2 -1.73 11.68 -13.35
CA THR A 2 -1.27 11.95 -11.99
C THR A 2 -0.53 10.70 -11.54
N ASN A 3 0.77 10.80 -11.27
CA ASN A 3 1.51 9.65 -10.75
C ASN A 3 1.15 9.48 -9.27
N LEU A 4 1.05 8.25 -8.80
CA LEU A 4 0.86 7.92 -7.40
C LEU A 4 2.21 7.48 -6.83
N ILE A 5 2.71 8.20 -5.83
CA ILE A 5 3.88 7.79 -5.07
C ILE A 5 3.38 7.11 -3.81
N TYR A 6 3.81 5.88 -3.62
CA TYR A 6 3.49 5.10 -2.44
C TYR A 6 4.73 4.87 -1.59
N THR A 7 4.56 4.89 -0.27
CA THR A 7 5.56 4.45 0.72
C THR A 7 4.97 3.34 1.58
N LEU A 8 5.53 2.14 1.45
CA LEU A 8 5.33 1.03 2.36
C LEU A 8 6.22 1.24 3.59
N ILE A 9 5.66 1.15 4.77
CA ILE A 9 6.42 1.10 6.02
C ILE A 9 6.22 -0.30 6.59
N VAL A 10 7.32 -1.05 6.70
CA VAL A 10 7.35 -2.33 7.40
C VAL A 10 8.23 -2.16 8.64
N ASP A 11 7.65 -2.31 9.82
CA ASP A 11 8.38 -2.20 11.08
C ASP A 11 9.59 -3.14 11.05
N GLU A 12 10.73 -2.63 11.54
CA GLU A 12 12.01 -3.34 11.63
C GLU A 12 12.65 -3.77 10.29
N ARG A 13 11.99 -3.56 9.13
CA ARG A 13 12.52 -3.92 7.80
C ARG A 13 12.76 -2.71 6.89
N GLY A 14 12.21 -1.55 7.23
CA GLY A 14 12.46 -0.29 6.54
C GLY A 14 11.29 0.17 5.67
N GLN A 15 11.56 1.16 4.83
CA GLN A 15 10.57 1.78 3.96
C GLN A 15 10.82 1.43 2.49
N HIS A 16 9.75 1.18 1.73
CA HIS A 16 9.82 1.01 0.28
C HIS A 16 9.00 2.10 -0.39
N THR A 17 9.61 2.85 -1.32
CA THR A 17 8.92 3.88 -2.08
C THR A 17 8.95 3.55 -3.57
N ALA A 18 7.80 3.61 -4.23
CA ALA A 18 7.66 3.36 -5.67
C ALA A 18 6.58 4.27 -6.27
N GLU A 19 6.68 4.48 -7.58
CA GLU A 19 5.76 5.31 -8.35
C GLU A 19 4.94 4.44 -9.30
N PHE A 20 3.64 4.71 -9.38
CA PHE A 20 2.70 3.99 -10.22
C PHE A 20 1.78 4.95 -10.97
N ASN A 21 1.30 4.53 -12.13
CA ASN A 21 0.39 5.35 -12.95
C ASN A 21 -1.09 5.15 -12.58
N ASP A 22 -1.39 4.13 -11.78
CA ASP A 22 -2.74 3.75 -11.39
C ASP A 22 -2.75 3.04 -10.02
N SER A 23 -3.88 3.09 -9.34
CA SER A 23 -4.10 2.56 -7.99
C SER A 23 -4.00 1.04 -7.92
N GLN A 24 -4.36 0.34 -9.00
CA GLN A 24 -4.37 -1.12 -9.05
C GLN A 24 -2.95 -1.67 -9.07
N SER A 25 -2.08 -1.15 -9.95
CA SER A 25 -0.66 -1.52 -10.03
C SER A 25 0.07 -1.28 -8.71
N LEU A 26 -0.25 -0.16 -8.05
CA LEU A 26 0.28 0.17 -6.72
C LEU A 26 -0.17 -0.86 -5.68
N ALA A 27 -1.47 -1.18 -5.66
CA ALA A 27 -2.04 -2.12 -4.71
C ALA A 27 -1.51 -3.55 -4.91
N ASP A 28 -1.31 -3.98 -6.15
CA ASP A 28 -0.72 -5.29 -6.47
C ASP A 28 0.72 -5.41 -5.94
N ASP A 29 1.56 -4.37 -6.09
CA ASP A 29 2.91 -4.35 -5.51
C ASP A 29 2.87 -4.37 -3.98
N VAL A 30 2.00 -3.57 -3.35
CA VAL A 30 1.83 -3.57 -1.89
C VAL A 30 1.48 -4.96 -1.40
N VAL A 31 0.41 -5.57 -1.92
CA VAL A 31 -0.08 -6.87 -1.47
C VAL A 31 0.96 -7.95 -1.70
N SER A 32 1.63 -7.92 -2.86
CA SER A 32 2.73 -8.84 -3.16
C SER A 32 3.84 -8.75 -2.11
N ARG A 33 4.30 -7.54 -1.78
CA ARG A 33 5.36 -7.33 -0.76
C ARG A 33 4.89 -7.72 0.62
N VAL A 34 3.73 -7.21 1.04
CA VAL A 34 3.13 -7.46 2.34
C VAL A 34 2.90 -8.96 2.57
N SER A 35 2.53 -9.72 1.53
CA SER A 35 2.38 -11.18 1.60
C SER A 35 3.68 -11.92 1.95
N GLN A 36 4.86 -11.35 1.64
CA GLN A 36 6.16 -11.92 2.00
C GLN A 36 6.48 -11.76 3.50
N PHE A 37 5.86 -10.76 4.13
CA PHE A 37 6.07 -10.43 5.54
C PHE A 37 4.99 -11.06 6.43
N SER A 38 3.79 -11.28 5.89
CA SER A 38 2.64 -11.75 6.64
C SER A 38 1.51 -12.26 5.75
N SER A 39 0.77 -13.26 6.24
CA SER A 39 -0.52 -13.68 5.68
C SER A 39 -1.56 -12.57 5.94
N THR A 40 -1.58 -11.58 5.07
CA THR A 40 -2.43 -10.40 5.22
C THR A 40 -3.72 -10.64 4.44
N GLU A 41 -4.87 -10.41 5.04
CA GLU A 41 -6.19 -10.63 4.40
C GLU A 41 -6.59 -9.52 3.41
N VAL A 42 -5.79 -8.46 3.27
CA VAL A 42 -6.09 -7.36 2.35
C VAL A 42 -5.85 -7.78 0.92
N THR A 43 -6.88 -7.61 0.10
CA THR A 43 -6.79 -7.83 -1.35
C THR A 43 -6.37 -6.54 -2.07
N ALA A 44 -5.75 -6.68 -3.24
CA ALA A 44 -5.36 -5.52 -4.04
C ALA A 44 -6.57 -4.67 -4.48
N ALA A 45 -7.74 -5.30 -4.67
CA ALA A 45 -8.97 -4.61 -5.05
C ALA A 45 -9.50 -3.71 -3.92
N GLU A 46 -9.50 -4.18 -2.67
CA GLU A 46 -9.89 -3.35 -1.51
C GLU A 46 -8.93 -2.16 -1.37
N LEU A 47 -7.62 -2.42 -1.45
CA LEU A 47 -6.60 -1.39 -1.30
C LEU A 47 -6.66 -0.35 -2.44
N ALA A 48 -6.87 -0.78 -3.68
CA ALA A 48 -7.07 0.11 -4.82
C ALA A 48 -8.34 0.97 -4.66
N GLY A 49 -9.43 0.38 -4.17
CA GLY A 49 -10.68 1.09 -3.88
C GLY A 49 -10.51 2.19 -2.82
N ASP A 50 -9.73 1.93 -1.78
CA ASP A 50 -9.39 2.94 -0.77
C ASP A 50 -8.55 4.09 -1.37
N ILE A 51 -7.56 3.77 -2.20
CA ILE A 51 -6.73 4.78 -2.90
C ILE A 51 -7.58 5.64 -3.83
N ASP A 52 -8.46 5.02 -4.63
CA ASP A 52 -9.38 5.72 -5.54
C ASP A 52 -10.41 6.57 -4.80
N SER A 53 -10.79 6.16 -3.59
CA SER A 53 -11.65 6.94 -2.69
C SER A 53 -10.94 8.14 -2.05
N GLY A 54 -9.64 8.30 -2.29
CA GLY A 54 -8.82 9.43 -1.82
C GLY A 54 -8.14 9.20 -0.47
N PHE A 55 -8.11 7.96 0.04
CA PHE A 55 -7.36 7.64 1.26
C PHE A 55 -5.85 7.70 0.97
N THR A 56 -5.18 8.67 1.59
CA THR A 56 -3.73 8.88 1.45
C THR A 56 -2.93 8.10 2.48
N THR A 57 -3.57 7.57 3.52
CA THR A 57 -2.93 6.70 4.52
C THR A 57 -3.88 5.55 4.78
N ILE A 58 -3.42 4.34 4.47
CA ILE A 58 -4.16 3.11 4.68
C ILE A 58 -3.40 2.33 5.75
N ASP A 59 -3.97 2.36 6.95
CA ASP A 59 -3.35 1.71 8.09
C ASP A 59 -3.69 0.21 8.09
N LEU A 60 -2.70 -0.61 7.73
CA LEU A 60 -2.85 -2.06 7.76
C LEU A 60 -2.62 -2.63 9.18
N ARG A 61 -2.32 -1.80 10.18
CA ARG A 61 -2.04 -2.22 11.57
C ARG A 61 -3.18 -2.95 12.25
N ALA A 62 -4.42 -2.69 11.84
CA ALA A 62 -5.58 -3.43 12.32
C ALA A 62 -5.55 -4.92 11.93
N ARG A 63 -4.86 -5.27 10.84
CA ARG A 63 -4.73 -6.65 10.33
C ARG A 63 -3.31 -7.21 10.51
N ASN A 64 -2.30 -6.34 10.44
CA ASN A 64 -0.91 -6.64 10.80
C ASN A 64 -0.25 -5.41 11.45
N PRO A 65 0.07 -5.45 12.76
CA PRO A 65 0.56 -4.30 13.52
C PRO A 65 1.89 -3.70 13.03
N HIS A 66 2.57 -4.36 12.10
CA HIS A 66 3.89 -3.98 11.59
C HIS A 66 3.86 -3.35 10.19
N ILE A 67 2.67 -3.12 9.61
CA ILE A 67 2.55 -2.69 8.21
C ILE A 67 1.66 -1.45 8.11
N ALA A 68 2.17 -0.40 7.46
CA ALA A 68 1.42 0.79 7.11
C ALA A 68 1.68 1.21 5.66
N VAL A 69 0.65 1.72 4.99
CA VAL A 69 0.70 2.14 3.59
C VAL A 69 0.39 3.62 3.53
N THR A 70 1.30 4.42 2.96
CA THR A 70 1.06 5.85 2.72
C THR A 70 1.12 6.14 1.23
N VAL A 71 0.05 6.71 0.68
CA VAL A 71 -0.07 7.07 -0.73
C VAL A 71 -0.18 8.59 -0.84
N ARG A 72 0.64 9.18 -1.71
CA ARG A 72 0.54 10.59 -2.09
C ARG A 72 0.41 10.70 -3.61
N SER A 73 -0.50 11.56 -4.06
CA SER A 73 -0.53 12.01 -5.44
C SER A 73 0.70 12.88 -5.71
N ALA A 74 1.40 12.60 -6.81
CA ALA A 74 2.56 13.35 -7.31
C ALA A 74 2.14 14.46 -8.28
#